data_AF-A0A7K0C9W8-F1
#
_entry.id   AF-A0A7K0C9W8-F1
#
_cell.length_a   1.000
_cell.length_b   1.000
_cell.length_c   1.000
_cell.angle_alpha   90.00
_cell.angle_beta   90.00
_cell.angle_gamma   90.00
#
_symmetry.space_group_name_H-M   'P 1'
#
loop_
_entity.id
_entity.type
_entity.pdbx_description
1 polymer ?
#
loop_
_entity_poly.entity_id
_entity_poly.type
_entity_poly.pdbx_seq_one_letter_code
_entity_poly.pdbx_strand_id
1 'polypeptide(L)'
;MFERCTSGRHGEGELDERVVGFYERLRERFSDRPPHSAESPWTSTPLAIGIDHVVMNLSFSSRSDAALKAIEELASEFHLVIWDPQSQNAYLPGT
;
A
#
# COMPACT_ATOMS: atom_id res chain seq x y z
N MET A 1 -3.98 -12.48 6.88
CA MET A 1 -3.07 -11.78 5.94
C MET A 1 -2.33 -10.68 6.66
N PHE A 2 -3.00 -9.62 7.11
CA PHE A 2 -2.42 -8.54 7.94
C PHE A 2 -1.54 -9.02 9.12
N GLU A 3 -2.03 -9.94 9.95
CA GLU A 3 -1.27 -10.48 11.10
C GLU A 3 -0.02 -11.29 10.72
N ARG A 4 0.01 -11.93 9.54
CA ARG A 4 1.19 -12.70 9.07
C ARG A 4 2.32 -11.77 8.63
N CYS A 5 1.97 -10.54 8.26
CA CYS A 5 2.90 -9.55 7.73
C CYS A 5 3.46 -8.68 8.85
N THR A 6 2.62 -8.31 9.83
CA THR A 6 3.08 -7.65 11.05
C THR A 6 3.91 -8.56 11.95
N SER A 7 3.77 -9.88 11.82
CA SER A 7 4.62 -10.88 12.50
C SER A 7 5.92 -11.20 11.77
N GLY A 8 6.18 -10.59 10.59
CA GLY A 8 7.38 -10.82 9.80
C GLY A 8 7.49 -12.21 9.16
N ARG A 9 6.43 -13.03 9.20
CA ARG A 9 6.36 -14.35 8.57
C ARG A 9 5.64 -14.26 7.23
N HIS A 10 6.37 -13.80 6.22
CA HIS A 10 5.93 -13.92 4.83
C HIS A 10 6.06 -15.38 4.37
N GLY A 11 5.11 -15.87 3.57
CA GLY A 11 5.23 -17.20 2.96
C GLY A 11 6.43 -17.25 2.02
N GLU A 12 7.04 -18.43 1.87
CA GLU A 12 7.99 -18.67 0.79
C GLU A 12 7.23 -18.67 -0.55
N GLY A 13 7.72 -17.93 -1.55
CA GLY A 13 7.07 -17.82 -2.85
C GLY A 13 7.69 -16.75 -3.75
N GLU A 14 7.28 -16.75 -5.02
CA GLU A 14 7.63 -15.71 -5.99
C GLU A 14 6.84 -14.42 -5.69
N LEU A 15 7.45 -13.27 -6.02
CA LEU A 15 6.78 -11.97 -5.89
C LEU A 15 5.67 -11.86 -6.95
N ASP A 16 4.49 -11.41 -6.54
CA ASP A 16 3.43 -11.06 -7.49
C ASP A 16 3.82 -9.79 -8.25
N GLU A 17 4.05 -9.91 -9.56
CA GLU A 17 4.47 -8.81 -10.43
C GLU A 17 3.51 -7.62 -10.39
N ARG A 18 2.21 -7.85 -10.11
CA ARG A 18 1.21 -6.78 -9.99
C ARG A 18 1.44 -5.96 -8.73
N VAL A 19 1.79 -6.62 -7.63
CA VAL A 19 2.12 -5.98 -6.34
C VAL A 19 3.43 -5.20 -6.46
N VAL A 20 4.42 -5.76 -7.17
CA VAL A 20 5.67 -5.06 -7.48
C VAL A 20 5.38 -3.81 -8.32
N GLY A 21 4.60 -3.94 -9.39
CA GLY A 21 4.21 -2.81 -10.24
C GLY A 21 3.46 -1.72 -9.48
N PHE A 22 2.48 -2.11 -8.65
CA PHE A 22 1.76 -1.20 -7.77
C PHE A 22 2.71 -0.45 -6.83
N TYR A 23 3.61 -1.17 -6.13
CA TYR A 23 4.53 -0.56 -5.16
C TYR A 23 5.48 0.44 -5.81
N GLU A 24 6.10 0.07 -6.94
CA GLU A 24 7.04 0.93 -7.65
C GLU A 24 6.35 2.21 -8.16
N ARG A 25 5.14 2.11 -8.72
CA ARG A 25 4.37 3.29 -9.17
C ARG A 25 3.89 4.16 -8.01
N LEU A 26 3.54 3.55 -6.88
CA LEU A 26 3.11 4.30 -5.70
C LEU A 26 4.27 5.12 -5.11
N ARG A 27 5.44 4.50 -4.94
CA ARG A 27 6.61 5.18 -4.34
C ARG A 27 7.23 6.25 -5.25
N GLU A 28 7.06 6.13 -6.57
CA GLU A 28 7.42 7.20 -7.52
C GLU A 28 6.67 8.50 -7.22
N ARG A 29 5.41 8.39 -6.75
CA ARG A 29 4.56 9.54 -6.40
C ARG A 29 4.72 9.94 -4.94
N PHE A 30 4.85 8.96 -4.04
CA PHE A 30 4.89 9.14 -2.59
C PHE A 30 6.01 8.32 -1.97
N SER A 31 7.23 8.87 -1.97
CA SER A 31 8.41 8.17 -1.43
C SER A 31 8.18 7.72 0.02
N ASP A 32 8.42 6.44 0.28
CA ASP A 32 8.48 5.85 1.62
C ASP A 32 9.91 5.72 2.15
N ARG A 33 10.90 6.20 1.40
CA ARG A 33 12.32 6.18 1.78
C ARG A 33 12.88 7.59 1.99
N PRO A 34 13.95 7.73 2.79
CA PRO A 34 14.62 9.02 3.00
C PRO A 34 15.11 9.66 1.68
N PRO A 35 15.11 11.00 1.59
CA PRO A 35 14.67 11.95 2.61
C PRO A 35 13.14 12.05 2.71
N HIS A 36 12.62 12.08 3.93
CA HIS A 36 11.17 12.18 4.16
C HIS A 36 10.70 13.62 4.03
N SER A 37 9.64 13.83 3.24
CA SER A 37 8.94 15.11 3.14
C SER A 37 8.02 15.32 4.36
N ALA A 38 7.89 16.55 4.83
CA ALA A 38 6.86 16.93 5.80
C ALA A 38 5.44 16.73 5.24
N GLU A 39 5.32 16.70 3.91
CA GLU A 39 4.08 16.42 3.17
C GLU A 39 3.90 14.92 2.86
N SER A 40 4.72 14.05 3.47
CA SER A 40 4.56 12.60 3.32
C SER A 40 3.15 12.17 3.77
N PRO A 41 2.45 11.35 2.97
CA PRO A 41 1.16 10.80 3.38
C PRO A 41 1.32 9.67 4.40
N TRP A 42 2.54 9.15 4.60
CA TRP A 42 2.80 7.97 5.40
C TRP A 42 3.05 8.31 6.88
N THR A 43 2.32 7.64 7.78
CA THR A 43 2.57 7.66 9.24
C THR A 43 3.67 6.69 9.65
N SER A 44 3.90 5.64 8.86
CA SER A 44 4.94 4.65 9.08
C SER A 44 5.71 4.41 7.79
N THR A 45 7.03 4.47 7.86
CA THR A 45 7.94 4.24 6.74
C THR A 45 9.14 3.41 7.18
N PRO A 46 9.72 2.58 6.30
CA PRO A 46 9.22 2.24 4.95
C PRO A 46 7.91 1.46 4.99
N LEU A 47 7.23 1.35 3.85
CA LEU A 47 6.02 0.51 3.75
C LEU A 47 6.40 -0.96 3.98
N ALA A 48 5.51 -1.73 4.62
CA ALA A 48 5.74 -3.16 4.82
C ALA A 48 5.25 -3.94 3.60
N ILE A 49 6.11 -4.78 3.04
CA ILE A 49 5.86 -5.47 1.76
C ILE A 49 6.00 -6.96 2.01
N GLY A 50 5.01 -7.72 1.55
CA GLY A 50 5.11 -9.17 1.42
C GLY A 50 5.12 -9.61 -0.04
N ILE A 51 5.12 -10.92 -0.27
CA ILE A 51 5.17 -11.48 -1.61
C ILE A 51 3.94 -11.14 -2.47
N ASP A 52 2.79 -10.87 -1.82
CA ASP A 52 1.48 -10.74 -2.43
C ASP A 52 0.71 -9.48 -1.95
N HIS A 53 1.36 -8.57 -1.22
CA HIS A 53 0.70 -7.33 -0.75
C HIS A 53 1.69 -6.26 -0.31
N VAL A 54 1.16 -5.04 -0.17
CA VAL A 54 1.80 -3.90 0.49
C VAL A 54 0.88 -3.43 1.62
N VAL A 55 1.44 -3.19 2.80
CA VAL A 55 0.74 -2.59 3.94
C VAL A 55 1.10 -1.11 4.02
N MET A 56 0.06 -0.28 4.02
CA MET A 56 0.18 1.18 4.02
C MET A 56 -0.46 1.76 5.27
N ASN A 57 0.20 2.73 5.89
CA ASN A 57 -0.34 3.47 7.03
C ASN A 57 -0.41 4.95 6.68
N LEU A 58 -1.61 5.43 6.34
CA LEU A 58 -1.83 6.82 5.99
C LEU A 58 -1.90 7.71 7.23
N SER A 59 -1.47 8.97 7.08
CA SER A 59 -1.68 10.01 8.08
C SER A 59 -3.15 10.43 8.08
N PHE A 60 -3.69 10.74 9.25
CA PHE A 60 -5.02 11.32 9.37
C PHE A 60 -4.96 12.83 9.07
N SER A 61 -4.77 13.17 7.79
CA SER A 61 -4.72 14.54 7.29
C SER A 61 -5.05 14.59 5.79
N SER A 62 -5.43 15.76 5.27
CA SER A 62 -5.73 15.95 3.84
C SER A 62 -4.52 15.69 2.92
N ARG A 63 -3.30 15.65 3.47
CA ARG A 63 -2.09 15.24 2.73
C ARG A 63 -2.19 13.80 2.21
N SER A 64 -2.99 12.97 2.87
CA SER A 64 -3.24 11.59 2.49
C SER A 64 -4.29 11.45 1.38
N ASP A 65 -5.09 12.48 1.07
CA ASP A 65 -6.20 12.38 0.11
C ASP A 65 -5.68 12.03 -1.29
N ALA A 66 -4.58 12.66 -1.71
CA ALA A 66 -3.93 12.37 -2.98
C ALA A 66 -3.35 10.94 -3.02
N ALA A 67 -2.82 10.45 -1.90
CA ALA A 67 -2.30 9.10 -1.78
C ALA A 67 -3.42 8.07 -1.81
N LEU A 68 -4.53 8.30 -1.10
CA LEU A 68 -5.70 7.44 -1.09
C LEU A 68 -6.27 7.28 -2.51
N LYS A 69 -6.45 8.39 -3.22
CA LYS A 69 -6.92 8.36 -4.61
C LYS A 69 -5.97 7.57 -5.51
N ALA A 70 -4.66 7.80 -5.39
CA ALA A 70 -3.67 7.08 -6.18
C ALA A 70 -3.63 5.58 -5.85
N ILE A 71 -3.84 5.20 -4.59
CA ILE A 71 -3.94 3.80 -4.16
C ILE A 71 -5.12 3.13 -4.86
N GLU A 72 -6.30 3.76 -4.87
CA GLU A 72 -7.48 3.19 -5.54
C GLU A 72 -7.29 3.09 -7.06
N GLU A 73 -6.75 4.12 -7.70
CA GLU A 73 -6.45 4.13 -9.14
C GLU A 73 -5.46 3.03 -9.51
N LEU A 74 -4.32 2.94 -8.81
CA LEU A 74 -3.28 1.96 -9.08
C LEU A 74 -3.76 0.54 -8.75
N ALA A 75 -4.51 0.35 -7.66
CA ALA A 75 -5.05 -0.97 -7.34
C ALA A 75 -6.05 -1.43 -8.41
N SER A 76 -6.82 -0.50 -9.01
CA SER A 76 -7.69 -0.81 -10.14
C SER A 76 -6.87 -1.20 -11.39
N GLU A 77 -5.83 -0.41 -11.72
CA GLU A 77 -4.92 -0.64 -12.84
C GLU A 77 -4.22 -2.00 -12.76
N PHE A 78 -3.71 -2.36 -11.57
CA PHE A 78 -3.00 -3.61 -11.34
C PHE A 78 -3.91 -4.79 -10.94
N HIS A 79 -5.24 -4.61 -10.97
CA HIS A 79 -6.24 -5.62 -10.60
C HIS A 79 -5.99 -6.22 -9.20
N LEU A 80 -5.77 -5.34 -8.21
CA LEU A 80 -5.52 -5.68 -6.82
C LEU A 80 -6.75 -5.41 -5.96
N VAL A 81 -6.92 -6.24 -4.92
CA VAL A 81 -7.95 -6.06 -3.90
C VAL A 81 -7.41 -5.13 -2.82
N ILE A 82 -8.22 -4.14 -2.41
CA ILE A 82 -7.94 -3.33 -1.23
C ILE A 82 -8.61 -4.00 -0.03
N TRP A 83 -7.81 -4.28 1.00
CA TRP A 83 -8.29 -4.63 2.33
C TRP A 83 -8.23 -3.40 3.22
N ASP A 84 -9.38 -2.91 3.66
CA ASP A 84 -9.47 -1.85 4.66
C ASP A 84 -9.70 -2.47 6.06
N PRO A 85 -8.68 -2.44 6.95
CA PRO A 85 -8.82 -3.00 8.29
C PRO A 85 -9.78 -2.21 9.19
N GLN A 86 -10.11 -0.94 8.86
CA GLN A 86 -11.02 -0.12 9.66
C GLN A 86 -12.48 -0.52 9.43
N SER A 87 -12.86 -0.76 8.18
CA SER A 87 -14.18 -1.29 7.82
C SER A 87 -14.26 -2.82 7.85
N GLN A 88 -13.12 -3.51 8.00
CA GLN A 88 -12.99 -4.96 7.87
C GLN A 88 -13.54 -5.51 6.56
N ASN A 89 -13.34 -4.76 5.47
CA ASN A 89 -13.86 -5.10 4.16
C ASN A 89 -12.76 -5.23 3.11
N ALA A 90 -12.99 -6.14 2.16
CA ALA A 90 -12.17 -6.31 0.97
C ALA A 90 -12.97 -5.91 -0.26
N TYR A 91 -12.41 -5.07 -1.13
CA TYR A 91 -13.10 -4.63 -2.34
C TYR A 91 -12.15 -4.46 -3.53
N LEU A 92 -12.72 -4.54 -4.73
CA LEU A 92 -12.04 -4.16 -5.97
C LEU A 92 -12.37 -2.69 -6.25
N PRO A 93 -11.37 -1.81 -6.35
CA PRO A 93 -11.62 -0.41 -6.69
C PRO A 93 -12.03 -0.26 -8.16
N GLY A 94 -12.99 0.62 -8.43
CA GLY A 94 -13.49 0.92 -9.78
C GLY A 94 -14.63 0.02 -10.30
N THR A 95 -15.19 -0.85 -9.45
CA THR A 95 -16.43 -1.60 -9.74
C THR A 95 -17.69 -0.82 -9.38
#